data_AF-A0AAN7DXN5-F1
#
_entry.id   AF-A0AAN7DXN5-F1
#
_cell.length_a   1.000
_cell.length_b   1.000
_cell.length_c   1.000
_cell.angle_alpha   90.00
_cell.angle_beta   90.00
_cell.angle_gamma   90.00
#
_symmetry.space_group_name_H-M   'P 1'
#
loop_
_entity.id
_entity.type
_entity.pdbx_description
1 polymer ?
#
loop_
_entity_poly.entity_id
_entity_poly.type
_entity_poly.pdbx_seq_one_letter_code
_entity_poly.pdbx_strand_id
1 'polypeptide(L)'
;MLLERNLFGNGSERESSVVVFSSFLSHSHTHTLLSKKEMEGSVESGECAPPPYDTQCAPSSTMGMGTRSWDMKKSFNLALRPLLTACSNEGFCSAFPNFSTEEQQHLHRLFLQVLTSLHESIEDEFDSLCLETQVGAALDTVEQVVEEQGLDPLFSDKTNVMDVAQNLSSAKRSEIQYLTGMLDMVEEQNRQIRAHVEIRRKEMEDAKRLADAVEKLRSRSLSYGTFGSNMVD
;
A
#
# COMPACT_ATOMS: atom_id res chain seq x y z
N MET A 1 -17.06 44.59 -31.98
CA MET A 1 -16.05 45.52 -31.42
C MET A 1 -16.56 46.01 -30.08
N LEU A 2 -15.77 45.75 -29.03
CA LEU A 2 -15.83 46.31 -27.67
C LEU A 2 -17.10 46.03 -26.83
N LEU A 3 -17.01 45.63 -25.56
CA LEU A 3 -15.91 45.09 -24.74
C LEU A 3 -16.56 44.64 -23.41
N GLU A 4 -16.01 43.57 -22.82
CA GLU A 4 -15.87 43.31 -21.39
C GLU A 4 -16.74 44.09 -20.37
N ARG A 5 -17.50 43.34 -19.55
CA ARG A 5 -17.43 43.31 -18.08
C ARG A 5 -18.58 42.52 -17.48
N ASN A 6 -18.29 41.33 -16.99
CA ASN A 6 -18.64 40.86 -15.63
C ASN A 6 -18.11 39.44 -15.43
N LEU A 7 -16.78 39.32 -15.49
CA LEU A 7 -16.02 38.31 -14.77
C LEU A 7 -16.02 38.73 -13.29
N PHE A 8 -16.77 38.00 -12.47
CA PHE A 8 -16.77 37.88 -10.99
C PHE A 8 -18.21 37.81 -10.45
N GLY A 9 -18.85 36.65 -10.68
CA GLY A 9 -20.05 36.22 -9.98
C GLY A 9 -19.74 34.99 -9.13
N ASN A 10 -19.48 35.25 -7.85
CA ASN A 10 -19.53 34.38 -6.66
C ASN A 10 -18.97 32.94 -6.76
N GLY A 11 -17.72 32.78 -6.29
CA GLY A 11 -17.10 31.48 -5.98
C GLY A 11 -17.79 30.69 -4.84
N SER A 12 -18.72 31.31 -4.09
CA SER A 12 -19.42 30.66 -2.97
C SER A 12 -20.46 29.61 -3.41
N GLU A 13 -21.09 29.76 -4.58
CA GLU A 13 -22.13 28.81 -5.03
C GLU A 13 -21.52 27.56 -5.68
N ARG A 14 -20.35 27.69 -6.31
CA ARG A 14 -19.62 26.56 -6.90
C ARG A 14 -19.00 25.66 -5.83
N GLU A 15 -18.49 26.23 -4.75
CA GLU A 15 -17.99 25.46 -3.60
C GLU A 15 -19.13 24.71 -2.90
N SER A 16 -20.30 25.32 -2.75
CA SER A 16 -21.45 24.66 -2.12
C SER A 16 -21.94 23.45 -2.91
N SER A 17 -21.96 23.52 -4.25
CA SER A 17 -22.39 22.40 -5.09
C SER A 17 -21.39 21.22 -5.05
N VAL A 18 -20.08 21.52 -5.01
CA VAL A 18 -19.02 20.50 -4.89
C VAL A 18 -19.04 19.83 -3.51
N VAL A 19 -19.29 20.60 -2.44
CA VAL A 19 -19.37 20.06 -1.06
C VAL A 19 -20.58 19.12 -0.90
N VAL A 20 -21.73 19.46 -1.47
CA VAL A 20 -22.92 18.59 -1.45
C VAL A 20 -22.66 17.29 -2.22
N PHE A 21 -22.03 17.36 -3.40
CA PHE A 21 -21.69 16.18 -4.20
C PHE A 21 -20.68 15.27 -3.48
N SER A 22 -19.66 15.84 -2.84
CA SER A 22 -18.66 15.07 -2.07
C SER A 22 -19.26 14.38 -0.85
N SER A 23 -20.20 15.05 -0.16
CA SER A 23 -20.89 14.51 1.01
C SER A 23 -21.82 13.34 0.63
N PHE A 24 -22.43 13.39 -0.55
CA PHE A 24 -23.32 12.35 -1.07
C PHE A 24 -22.54 11.08 -1.50
N LEU A 25 -21.41 11.25 -2.17
CA LEU A 25 -20.51 10.14 -2.55
C LEU A 25 -19.94 9.43 -1.32
N SER A 26 -19.62 10.17 -0.26
CA SER A 26 -19.13 9.60 0.99
C SER A 26 -20.17 8.71 1.70
N HIS A 27 -21.45 9.10 1.69
CA HIS A 27 -22.52 8.29 2.28
C HIS A 27 -22.82 7.01 1.48
N SER A 28 -22.77 7.05 0.14
CA SER A 28 -22.99 5.87 -0.70
C SER A 28 -21.98 4.75 -0.40
N HIS A 29 -20.72 5.10 -0.16
CA HIS A 29 -19.66 4.14 0.15
C HIS A 29 -19.90 3.36 1.46
N THR A 30 -20.60 3.95 2.43
CA THR A 30 -20.89 3.29 3.71
C THR A 30 -21.96 2.20 3.60
N HIS A 31 -22.88 2.32 2.65
CA HIS A 31 -23.96 1.36 2.47
C HIS A 31 -23.50 0.10 1.71
N THR A 32 -22.54 0.24 0.79
CA THR A 32 -21.99 -0.88 0.01
C THR A 32 -21.09 -1.81 0.83
N LEU A 33 -20.44 -1.30 1.89
CA LEU A 33 -19.57 -2.09 2.77
C LEU A 33 -20.34 -2.94 3.78
N LEU A 34 -21.59 -2.57 4.12
CA LEU A 34 -22.42 -3.34 5.04
C LEU A 34 -23.00 -4.61 4.39
N SER A 35 -23.39 -4.56 3.11
CA SER A 35 -23.89 -5.74 2.39
C SER A 35 -22.82 -6.80 2.09
N LYS A 36 -21.54 -6.42 2.04
CA LYS A 36 -20.45 -7.36 1.72
C LYS A 36 -20.02 -8.23 2.92
N LYS A 37 -20.45 -7.90 4.14
CA LYS A 37 -20.08 -8.63 5.36
C LYS A 37 -21.04 -9.78 5.72
N GLU A 38 -22.16 -9.92 5.02
CA GLU A 38 -23.18 -10.95 5.31
C GLU A 38 -23.11 -12.20 4.40
N MET A 39 -22.17 -12.29 3.45
CA MET A 39 -22.10 -13.41 2.49
C MET A 39 -20.82 -14.27 2.53
N GLU A 40 -20.03 -14.22 3.61
CA GLU A 40 -18.93 -15.18 3.83
C GLU A 40 -19.27 -16.16 4.95
N GLY A 41 -20.01 -17.21 4.61
CA GLY A 41 -20.31 -18.28 5.55
C GLY A 41 -21.05 -19.43 4.89
N SER A 42 -20.33 -20.29 4.17
CA SER A 42 -20.49 -21.77 4.13
C SER A 42 -19.66 -22.36 3.00
N VAL A 43 -18.60 -23.10 3.37
CA VAL A 43 -17.84 -23.99 2.49
C VAL A 43 -18.24 -25.41 2.84
N GLU A 44 -18.73 -26.19 1.88
CA GLU A 44 -18.76 -27.65 1.97
C GLU A 44 -18.33 -28.25 0.62
N SER A 45 -17.47 -29.26 0.74
CA SER A 45 -16.62 -29.87 -0.27
C SER A 45 -17.36 -30.85 -1.17
N GLY A 46 -16.98 -30.90 -2.46
CA GLY A 46 -17.45 -31.92 -3.41
C GLY A 46 -16.50 -32.02 -4.60
N GLU A 47 -15.68 -33.06 -4.59
CA GLU A 47 -14.65 -33.40 -5.58
C GLU A 47 -15.27 -34.03 -6.84
N CYS A 48 -14.91 -33.56 -8.04
CA CYS A 48 -15.02 -34.35 -9.27
C CYS A 48 -14.08 -33.83 -10.37
N ALA A 49 -13.40 -34.76 -11.04
CA ALA A 49 -12.25 -34.57 -11.95
C ALA A 49 -12.55 -33.80 -13.26
N PRO A 50 -11.53 -33.22 -13.94
CA PRO A 50 -11.73 -32.41 -15.15
C PRO A 50 -11.66 -33.23 -16.45
N PRO A 51 -12.49 -32.94 -17.47
CA PRO A 51 -12.28 -33.40 -18.84
C PRO A 51 -11.46 -32.38 -19.68
N PRO A 52 -10.95 -32.79 -20.86
CA PRO A 52 -9.85 -32.13 -21.55
C PRO A 52 -10.29 -30.99 -22.47
N TYR A 53 -9.32 -30.10 -22.69
CA TYR A 53 -9.20 -28.98 -23.63
C TYR A 53 -10.18 -28.95 -24.83
N ASP A 54 -10.80 -27.79 -25.02
CA ASP A 54 -10.88 -27.13 -26.32
C ASP A 54 -10.77 -25.62 -26.11
N THR A 55 -9.61 -25.09 -26.49
CA THR A 55 -9.31 -23.66 -26.47
C THR A 55 -10.07 -22.99 -27.61
N GLN A 56 -11.25 -22.47 -27.32
CA GLN A 56 -11.86 -21.41 -28.11
C GLN A 56 -11.67 -20.09 -27.36
N CYS A 57 -10.82 -19.23 -27.91
CA CYS A 57 -10.75 -17.82 -27.55
C CYS A 57 -12.12 -17.19 -27.83
N ALA A 58 -12.97 -17.14 -26.81
CA ALA A 58 -14.04 -16.17 -26.76
C ALA A 58 -13.40 -14.77 -26.66
N PRO A 59 -13.83 -13.77 -27.44
CA PRO A 59 -13.52 -12.39 -27.14
C PRO A 59 -14.32 -11.98 -25.89
N SER A 60 -13.86 -12.41 -24.72
CA SER A 60 -14.35 -11.91 -23.44
C SER A 60 -13.60 -10.65 -23.09
N SER A 61 -14.06 -9.54 -23.63
CA SER A 61 -13.88 -8.23 -23.03
C SER A 61 -14.95 -7.30 -23.60
N THR A 62 -16.21 -7.65 -23.37
CA THR A 62 -17.19 -6.58 -23.16
C THR A 62 -16.74 -5.93 -21.85
N MET A 63 -15.85 -4.94 -21.96
CA MET A 63 -15.51 -4.02 -20.87
C MET A 63 -16.84 -3.67 -20.19
N GLY A 64 -16.96 -3.99 -18.91
CA GLY A 64 -18.14 -3.61 -18.14
C GLY A 64 -18.30 -2.11 -18.28
N MET A 65 -19.34 -1.65 -18.97
CA MET A 65 -19.70 -0.24 -18.96
C MET A 65 -19.83 0.18 -17.50
N GLY A 66 -19.18 1.29 -17.15
CA GLY A 66 -18.88 1.65 -15.77
C GLY A 66 -20.13 1.72 -14.90
N THR A 67 -20.19 0.81 -13.93
CA THR A 67 -21.27 0.76 -12.94
C THR A 67 -21.39 2.09 -12.18
N ARG A 68 -20.25 2.76 -11.92
CA ARG A 68 -20.19 4.07 -11.25
C ARG A 68 -20.95 5.19 -11.98
N SER A 69 -20.81 5.30 -13.30
CA SER A 69 -21.49 6.34 -14.09
C SER A 69 -23.02 6.13 -14.05
N TRP A 70 -23.45 4.88 -14.22
CA TRP A 70 -24.85 4.50 -14.12
C TRP A 70 -25.41 4.69 -12.71
N ASP A 71 -24.67 4.31 -11.67
CA ASP A 71 -25.05 4.47 -10.26
C ASP A 71 -25.22 5.94 -9.88
N MET A 72 -24.36 6.82 -10.40
CA MET A 72 -24.50 8.27 -10.23
C MET A 72 -25.80 8.77 -10.86
N LYS A 73 -26.06 8.46 -12.13
CA LYS A 73 -27.30 8.86 -12.83
C LYS A 73 -28.54 8.32 -12.11
N LYS A 74 -28.49 7.06 -11.67
CA LYS A 74 -29.56 6.43 -10.90
C LYS A 74 -29.80 7.15 -9.56
N SER A 75 -28.73 7.50 -8.84
CA SER A 75 -28.82 8.21 -7.57
C SER A 75 -29.42 9.60 -7.72
N PHE A 76 -29.03 10.33 -8.77
CA PHE A 76 -29.63 11.60 -9.13
C PHE A 76 -31.14 11.47 -9.36
N ASN A 77 -31.57 10.51 -10.18
CA ASN A 77 -32.98 10.25 -10.46
C ASN A 77 -33.78 9.89 -9.19
N LEU A 78 -33.17 9.09 -8.29
CA LEU A 78 -33.78 8.73 -7.01
C LEU A 78 -33.94 9.94 -6.09
N ALA A 79 -33.02 10.91 -6.13
CA ALA A 79 -33.10 12.14 -5.35
C ALA A 79 -34.09 13.15 -5.95
N LEU A 80 -34.17 13.24 -7.28
CA LEU A 80 -35.06 14.16 -7.99
C LEU A 80 -36.54 13.84 -7.77
N ARG A 81 -36.89 12.54 -7.81
CA ARG A 81 -38.28 12.07 -7.66
C ARG A 81 -39.00 12.63 -6.44
N PRO A 82 -38.52 12.48 -5.19
CA PRO A 82 -39.23 12.99 -4.02
C PRO A 82 -39.29 14.52 -3.98
N LEU A 83 -38.29 15.23 -4.53
CA LEU A 83 -38.26 16.69 -4.55
C LEU A 83 -39.37 17.29 -5.42
N LEU A 84 -39.68 16.62 -6.53
CA LEU A 84 -40.65 17.08 -7.52
C LEU A 84 -41.89 16.17 -7.58
N THR A 85 -42.16 15.44 -6.50
CA THR A 85 -43.42 14.70 -6.36
C THR A 85 -44.54 15.69 -6.07
N ALA A 86 -45.60 15.67 -6.88
CA ALA A 86 -46.75 16.54 -6.68
C ALA A 86 -47.43 16.27 -5.32
N CYS A 87 -47.92 17.33 -4.68
CA CYS A 87 -48.79 17.21 -3.52
C CYS A 87 -50.15 16.61 -3.90
N SER A 88 -50.84 16.00 -2.93
CA SER A 88 -52.20 15.49 -3.16
C SER A 88 -53.15 16.62 -3.56
N ASN A 89 -54.18 16.31 -4.36
CA ASN A 89 -55.17 17.29 -4.78
C ASN A 89 -55.86 17.95 -3.58
N GLU A 90 -56.17 17.18 -2.52
CA GLU A 90 -56.72 17.71 -1.26
C GLU A 90 -55.77 18.68 -0.57
N GLY A 91 -54.48 18.33 -0.47
CA GLY A 91 -53.46 19.21 0.11
C GLY A 91 -53.33 20.51 -0.68
N PHE A 92 -53.40 20.42 -2.01
CA PHE A 92 -53.38 21.59 -2.88
C PHE A 92 -54.61 22.49 -2.68
N CYS A 93 -55.82 21.93 -2.72
CA CYS A 93 -57.06 22.70 -2.54
C CYS A 93 -57.12 23.36 -1.15
N SER A 94 -56.59 22.69 -0.11
CA SER A 94 -56.53 23.26 1.24
C SER A 94 -55.62 24.49 1.35
N ALA A 95 -54.61 24.61 0.49
CA ALA A 95 -53.71 25.77 0.43
C ALA A 95 -54.36 26.99 -0.26
N PHE A 96 -55.43 26.79 -1.02
CA PHE A 96 -56.11 27.82 -1.80
C PHE A 96 -57.61 27.91 -1.46
N PRO A 97 -58.00 28.11 -0.19
CA PRO A 97 -59.40 28.01 0.26
C PRO A 97 -60.30 29.12 -0.29
N ASN A 98 -59.72 30.24 -0.73
CA ASN A 98 -60.46 31.40 -1.26
C ASN A 98 -60.88 31.24 -2.74
N PHE A 99 -60.37 30.22 -3.42
CA PHE A 99 -60.70 29.93 -4.81
C PHE A 99 -61.89 28.98 -4.88
N SER A 100 -62.70 29.13 -5.93
CA SER A 100 -63.73 28.15 -6.26
C SER A 100 -63.12 26.80 -6.64
N THR A 101 -63.91 25.74 -6.55
CA THR A 101 -63.47 24.39 -6.94
C THR A 101 -62.96 24.35 -8.38
N GLU A 102 -63.58 25.10 -9.30
CA GLU A 102 -63.18 25.15 -10.71
C GLU A 102 -61.80 25.81 -10.90
N GLU A 103 -61.56 26.92 -10.20
CA GLU A 103 -60.26 27.61 -10.20
C GLU A 103 -59.16 26.76 -9.55
N GLN A 104 -59.46 26.09 -8.44
CA GLN A 104 -58.53 25.17 -7.77
C GLN A 104 -58.12 24.02 -8.69
N GLN A 105 -59.06 23.42 -9.43
CA GLN A 105 -58.76 22.35 -10.38
C GLN A 105 -57.97 22.85 -11.59
N HIS A 106 -58.23 24.08 -12.07
CA HIS A 106 -57.42 24.69 -13.12
C HIS A 106 -55.99 24.96 -12.64
N LEU A 107 -55.83 25.53 -11.45
CA LEU A 107 -54.53 25.83 -10.87
C LEU A 107 -53.72 24.56 -10.55
N HIS A 108 -54.38 23.49 -10.08
CA HIS A 108 -53.72 22.20 -9.86
C HIS A 108 -53.19 21.60 -11.16
N ARG A 109 -53.94 21.72 -12.26
CA ARG A 109 -53.47 21.30 -13.60
C ARG A 109 -52.26 22.09 -14.06
N LEU A 110 -52.26 23.42 -13.90
CA LEU A 110 -51.11 24.26 -14.21
C LEU A 110 -49.90 23.89 -13.35
N PHE A 111 -50.11 23.64 -12.05
CA PHE A 111 -49.06 23.22 -11.13
C PHE A 111 -48.41 21.89 -11.56
N LEU A 112 -49.21 20.90 -11.95
CA LEU A 112 -48.70 19.64 -12.49
C LEU A 112 -47.91 19.86 -13.79
N GLN A 113 -48.38 20.73 -14.68
CA GLN A 113 -47.65 21.07 -15.91
C GLN A 113 -46.30 21.71 -15.61
N VAL A 114 -46.23 22.62 -14.64
CA VAL A 114 -44.98 23.23 -14.19
C VAL A 114 -44.05 22.18 -13.60
N LEU A 115 -44.55 21.29 -12.74
CA LEU A 115 -43.75 20.20 -12.17
C LEU A 115 -43.19 19.27 -13.25
N THR A 116 -44.00 18.87 -14.23
CA THR A 116 -43.54 18.00 -15.32
C THR A 116 -42.49 18.70 -16.18
N SER A 117 -42.72 19.96 -16.57
CA SER A 117 -41.75 20.74 -17.36
C SER A 117 -40.45 20.96 -16.58
N LEU A 118 -40.53 21.13 -15.26
CA LEU A 118 -39.35 21.29 -14.41
C LEU A 118 -38.56 19.98 -14.26
N HIS A 119 -39.24 18.83 -14.16
CA HIS A 119 -38.60 17.50 -14.19
C HIS A 119 -37.79 17.33 -15.46
N GLU A 120 -38.43 17.50 -16.61
CA GLU A 120 -37.80 17.35 -17.94
C GLU A 120 -36.61 18.31 -18.09
N SER A 121 -36.79 19.59 -17.73
CA SER A 121 -35.71 20.59 -17.81
C SER A 121 -34.51 20.25 -16.92
N ILE A 122 -34.73 19.73 -15.71
CA ILE A 122 -33.63 19.39 -14.80
C ILE A 122 -32.90 18.13 -15.28
N GLU A 123 -33.62 17.14 -15.81
CA GLU A 123 -33.02 15.93 -16.38
C GLU A 123 -32.16 16.26 -17.62
N ASP A 124 -32.67 17.12 -18.50
CA ASP A 124 -31.95 17.56 -19.71
C ASP A 124 -30.68 18.36 -19.38
N GLU A 125 -30.75 19.28 -18.40
CA GLU A 125 -29.59 20.04 -17.93
C GLU A 125 -28.56 19.14 -17.23
N PHE A 126 -29.01 18.16 -16.45
CA PHE A 126 -28.11 17.18 -15.83
C PHE A 126 -27.38 16.33 -16.89
N ASP A 127 -28.09 15.83 -17.88
CA ASP A 127 -27.49 15.03 -18.95
C ASP A 127 -26.54 15.89 -19.80
N SER A 128 -26.91 17.14 -20.10
CA SER A 128 -26.04 18.11 -20.79
C SER A 128 -24.76 18.39 -20.01
N LEU A 129 -24.87 18.62 -18.70
CA LEU A 129 -23.72 18.84 -17.82
C LEU A 129 -22.83 17.61 -17.73
N CYS A 130 -23.41 16.40 -17.69
CA CYS A 130 -22.63 15.15 -17.69
C CYS A 130 -21.82 14.98 -18.98
N LEU A 131 -22.38 15.36 -20.13
CA LEU A 131 -21.70 15.36 -21.42
C LEU A 131 -20.60 16.43 -21.48
N GLU A 132 -20.91 17.66 -21.07
CA GLU A 132 -19.97 18.78 -21.07
C GLU A 132 -18.75 18.49 -20.20
N THR A 133 -18.98 17.98 -18.99
CA THR A 133 -17.92 17.69 -18.01
C THR A 133 -17.21 16.37 -18.26
N GLN A 134 -17.73 15.53 -19.17
CA GLN A 134 -17.24 14.18 -19.44
C GLN A 134 -17.14 13.31 -18.17
N VAL A 135 -17.98 13.57 -17.17
CA VAL A 135 -17.96 12.87 -15.88
C VAL A 135 -18.14 11.36 -16.04
N GLY A 136 -18.95 10.93 -17.02
CA GLY A 136 -19.13 9.51 -17.31
C GLY A 136 -17.82 8.84 -17.72
N ALA A 137 -17.09 9.42 -18.68
CA ALA A 137 -15.80 8.89 -19.13
C ALA A 137 -14.73 8.93 -18.01
N ALA A 138 -14.75 9.96 -17.16
CA ALA A 138 -13.88 10.03 -16.00
C ALA A 138 -14.17 8.90 -14.99
N LEU A 139 -15.45 8.64 -14.68
CA LEU A 139 -15.86 7.56 -13.80
C LEU A 139 -15.54 6.17 -14.38
N ASP A 140 -15.70 6.00 -15.70
CA ASP A 140 -15.32 4.77 -16.41
C ASP A 140 -13.81 4.54 -16.34
N THR A 141 -13.00 5.60 -16.48
CA THR A 141 -11.55 5.52 -16.32
C THR A 141 -11.15 5.14 -14.89
N VAL A 142 -11.84 5.70 -13.88
CA VAL A 142 -11.63 5.33 -12.48
C VAL A 142 -11.98 3.86 -12.25
N GLU A 143 -13.07 3.37 -12.85
CA GLU A 143 -13.43 1.94 -12.79
C GLU A 143 -12.33 1.07 -13.36
N GLN A 144 -11.86 1.38 -14.55
CA GLN A 144 -10.77 0.65 -15.19
C GLN A 144 -9.51 0.64 -14.33
N VAL A 145 -9.09 1.79 -13.79
CA VAL A 145 -7.89 1.89 -12.95
C VAL A 145 -8.05 1.08 -11.65
N VAL A 146 -9.23 1.08 -11.04
CA VAL A 146 -9.49 0.29 -9.83
C VAL A 146 -9.47 -1.22 -10.14
N GLU A 147 -10.04 -1.64 -11.25
CA GLU A 147 -9.99 -3.02 -11.71
C GLU A 147 -8.55 -3.46 -12.02
N GLU A 148 -7.79 -2.64 -12.75
CA GLU A 148 -6.38 -2.89 -13.06
C GLU A 148 -5.51 -2.99 -11.80
N GLN A 149 -5.69 -2.08 -10.82
CA GLN A 149 -4.98 -2.15 -9.54
C GLN A 149 -5.36 -3.38 -8.72
N GLY A 150 -6.62 -3.82 -8.78
CA GLY A 150 -7.06 -5.05 -8.12
C GLY A 150 -6.41 -6.31 -8.68
N LEU A 151 -5.95 -6.26 -9.94
CA LEU A 151 -5.26 -7.35 -10.62
C LEU A 151 -3.73 -7.32 -10.46
N ASP A 152 -3.14 -6.18 -10.12
CA ASP A 152 -1.69 -6.05 -9.93
C ASP A 152 -1.27 -6.58 -8.54
N PRO A 153 -0.54 -7.72 -8.48
CA PRO A 153 -0.08 -8.28 -7.22
C PRO A 153 0.92 -7.37 -6.48
N LEU A 154 1.54 -6.40 -7.17
CA LEU A 154 2.46 -5.42 -6.59
C LEU A 154 1.73 -4.25 -5.91
N PHE A 155 0.47 -4.02 -6.27
CA PHE A 155 -0.40 -2.99 -5.66
C PHE A 155 -1.12 -3.49 -4.41
N SER A 156 -1.12 -4.80 -4.17
CA SER A 156 -1.51 -5.37 -2.90
C SER A 156 -0.52 -4.93 -1.83
N ASP A 157 -0.99 -4.11 -0.90
CA ASP A 157 -0.30 -3.60 0.30
C ASP A 157 0.21 -4.72 1.25
N LYS A 158 0.24 -5.97 0.77
CA LYS A 158 0.25 -7.20 1.57
C LYS A 158 1.45 -8.11 1.34
N THR A 159 2.44 -7.71 0.53
CA THR A 159 3.78 -8.31 0.62
C THR A 159 4.77 -7.21 0.91
N ASN A 160 4.85 -6.88 2.19
CA ASN A 160 5.63 -5.78 2.73
C ASN A 160 7.12 -5.98 2.40
N VAL A 161 7.56 -5.39 1.29
CA VAL A 161 8.96 -5.34 0.86
C VAL A 161 9.84 -4.78 1.99
N MET A 162 9.29 -3.91 2.85
CA MET A 162 9.96 -3.42 4.05
C MET A 162 10.22 -4.53 5.07
N ASP A 163 9.27 -5.44 5.29
CA ASP A 163 9.45 -6.57 6.22
C ASP A 163 10.52 -7.54 5.71
N VAL A 164 10.54 -7.81 4.41
CA VAL A 164 11.60 -8.62 3.78
C VAL A 164 12.95 -7.94 3.93
N ALA A 165 13.03 -6.63 3.67
CA ALA A 165 14.26 -5.86 3.81
C ALA A 165 14.74 -5.79 5.28
N GLN A 166 13.82 -5.64 6.23
CA GLN A 166 14.11 -5.59 7.67
C GLN A 166 14.59 -6.94 8.18
N ASN A 167 13.92 -8.03 7.80
CA ASN A 167 14.33 -9.38 8.13
C ASN A 167 15.72 -9.69 7.56
N LEU A 168 15.97 -9.39 6.28
CA LEU A 168 17.28 -9.58 5.66
C LEU A 168 18.37 -8.73 6.33
N SER A 169 18.08 -7.47 6.67
CA SER A 169 18.99 -6.58 7.39
C SER A 169 19.34 -7.13 8.77
N SER A 170 18.34 -7.63 9.51
CA SER A 170 18.55 -8.24 10.82
C SER A 170 19.41 -9.50 10.74
N ALA A 171 19.14 -10.38 9.77
CA ALA A 171 19.92 -11.60 9.56
C ALA A 171 21.38 -11.29 9.21
N LYS A 172 21.62 -10.32 8.31
CA LYS A 172 22.99 -9.89 7.97
C LYS A 172 23.73 -9.29 9.16
N ARG A 173 23.05 -8.52 10.01
CA ARG A 173 23.68 -7.94 11.22
C ARG A 173 24.09 -9.03 12.20
N SER A 174 23.24 -10.03 12.41
CA SER A 174 23.54 -11.18 13.28
C SER A 174 24.73 -11.98 12.75
N GLU A 175 24.78 -12.22 11.43
CA GLU A 175 25.92 -12.92 10.81
C GLU A 175 27.23 -12.14 10.96
N ILE A 176 27.21 -10.83 10.73
CA ILE A 176 28.39 -9.98 10.94
C ILE A 176 28.87 -10.07 12.38
N GLN A 177 27.96 -9.98 13.36
CA GLN A 177 28.32 -10.10 14.77
C GLN A 177 28.93 -11.46 15.11
N TYR A 178 28.37 -12.54 14.57
CA TYR A 178 28.90 -13.89 14.75
C TYR A 178 30.31 -14.03 14.18
N LEU A 179 30.53 -13.59 12.93
CA LEU A 179 31.83 -13.67 12.28
C LEU A 179 32.88 -12.80 12.97
N THR A 180 32.52 -11.58 13.42
CA THR A 180 33.40 -10.73 14.22
C THR A 180 33.80 -11.42 15.52
N GLY A 181 32.86 -12.02 16.25
CA GLY A 181 33.16 -12.74 17.49
C GLY A 181 34.09 -13.95 17.28
N MET A 182 33.93 -14.69 16.18
CA MET A 182 34.88 -15.76 15.84
C MET A 182 36.28 -15.22 15.53
N LEU A 183 36.36 -14.08 14.83
CA LEU A 183 37.61 -13.46 14.46
C LEU A 183 38.38 -13.00 15.70
N ASP A 184 37.70 -12.35 16.66
CA ASP A 184 38.28 -11.94 17.94
C ASP A 184 38.87 -13.14 18.71
N MET A 185 38.16 -14.28 18.72
CA MET A 185 38.63 -15.50 19.37
C MET A 185 39.89 -16.07 18.69
N VAL A 186 39.93 -16.08 17.36
CA VAL A 186 41.10 -16.54 16.60
C VAL A 186 42.30 -15.60 16.80
N GLU A 187 42.06 -14.30 16.86
CA GLU A 187 43.10 -13.30 17.14
C GLU A 187 43.70 -13.48 18.55
N GLU A 188 42.85 -13.76 19.54
CA GLU A 188 43.27 -14.08 20.90
C GLU A 188 44.16 -15.33 20.95
N GLN A 189 43.71 -16.42 20.32
CA GLN A 189 44.48 -17.66 20.25
C GLN A 189 45.82 -17.44 19.55
N ASN A 190 45.85 -16.70 18.44
CA ASN A 190 47.07 -16.35 17.75
C ASN A 190 48.02 -15.53 18.63
N ARG A 191 47.49 -14.61 19.46
CA ARG A 191 48.31 -13.85 20.42
C ARG A 191 48.96 -14.78 21.46
N GLN A 192 48.20 -15.74 21.99
CA GLN A 192 48.71 -16.72 22.96
C GLN A 192 49.78 -17.63 22.35
N ILE A 193 49.55 -18.13 21.13
CA ILE A 193 50.54 -18.95 20.41
C ILE A 193 51.83 -18.16 20.18
N ARG A 194 51.73 -16.91 19.70
CA ARG A 194 52.91 -16.05 19.49
C ARG A 194 53.68 -15.83 20.79
N ALA A 195 52.99 -15.60 21.91
CA ALA A 195 53.63 -15.43 23.22
C ALA A 195 54.37 -16.71 23.66
N HIS A 196 53.77 -17.89 23.49
CA HIS A 196 54.41 -19.16 23.81
C HIS A 196 55.63 -19.46 22.92
N VAL A 197 55.54 -19.16 21.63
CA VAL A 197 56.66 -19.32 20.69
C VAL A 197 57.84 -18.43 21.12
N GLU A 198 57.57 -17.20 21.54
CA GLU A 198 58.61 -16.26 21.96
C GLU A 198 59.29 -16.68 23.26
N ILE A 199 58.55 -17.20 24.24
CA ILE A 199 59.13 -17.75 25.48
C ILE A 199 60.08 -18.90 25.14
N ARG A 200 59.62 -19.88 24.35
CA ARG A 200 60.44 -21.02 23.94
C ARG A 200 61.68 -20.60 23.18
N ARG A 201 61.56 -19.59 22.31
CA ARG A 201 62.69 -19.02 21.56
C ARG A 201 63.75 -18.46 22.52
N LYS A 202 63.34 -17.75 23.57
CA LYS A 202 64.26 -17.21 24.58
C LYS A 202 64.96 -18.31 25.38
N GLU A 203 64.22 -19.33 25.82
CA GLU A 203 64.79 -20.50 26.52
C GLU A 203 65.85 -21.21 25.69
N MET A 204 65.62 -21.36 24.37
CA MET A 204 66.59 -21.97 23.46
C MET A 204 67.87 -21.12 23.33
N GLU A 205 67.75 -19.80 23.25
CA GLU A 205 68.92 -18.90 23.22
C GLU A 205 69.71 -18.93 24.53
N ASP A 206 69.02 -18.98 25.68
CA ASP A 206 69.68 -19.08 26.99
C ASP A 206 70.37 -20.45 27.17
N ALA A 207 69.77 -21.55 26.70
CA ALA A 207 70.41 -22.87 26.66
C ALA A 207 71.66 -22.88 25.77
N LYS A 208 71.61 -22.23 24.60
CA LYS A 208 72.77 -22.09 23.71
C LYS A 208 73.90 -21.30 24.37
N ARG A 209 73.58 -20.21 25.07
CA ARG A 209 74.56 -19.42 25.84
C ARG A 209 75.19 -20.24 26.96
N LEU A 210 74.40 -21.04 27.67
CA LEU A 210 74.91 -21.92 28.72
C LEU A 210 75.83 -23.00 28.14
N ALA A 211 75.45 -23.62 27.03
CA ALA A 211 76.28 -24.61 26.35
C ALA A 211 77.65 -24.03 25.92
N ASP A 212 77.67 -22.82 25.35
CA ASP A 212 78.91 -22.10 25.02
C ASP A 212 79.77 -21.81 26.25
N ALA A 213 79.15 -21.38 27.37
CA ALA A 213 79.86 -21.13 28.62
C ALA A 213 80.47 -22.41 29.22
N VAL A 214 79.74 -23.53 29.17
CA VAL A 214 80.23 -24.84 29.63
C VAL A 214 81.39 -25.31 28.76
N GLU A 215 81.32 -25.15 27.44
CA GLU A 215 82.40 -25.53 26.53
C GLU A 215 83.67 -24.67 26.77
N LYS A 216 83.50 -23.37 27.02
CA LYS A 216 84.59 -22.48 27.45
C LYS A 216 85.20 -22.90 28.80
N LEU A 217 84.38 -23.34 29.75
CA LEU A 217 84.88 -23.84 31.03
C LEU A 217 85.67 -25.14 30.85
N ARG A 218 85.14 -26.07 30.05
CA ARG A 218 85.79 -27.35 29.74
C ARG A 218 87.15 -27.13 29.09
N SER A 219 87.22 -26.31 28.05
CA SER A 219 88.50 -25.97 27.39
C SER A 219 89.51 -25.32 28.33
N ARG A 220 89.09 -24.45 29.25
CA ARG A 220 89.98 -23.89 30.30
C ARG A 220 90.45 -24.95 31.30
N SER A 221 89.58 -25.85 31.75
CA SER A 221 89.97 -26.91 32.71
C SER A 221 91.01 -27.88 32.13
N LEU A 222 90.89 -28.20 30.84
CA LEU A 222 91.88 -29.00 30.11
C LEU A 222 93.24 -28.29 29.99
N SER A 223 93.29 -26.96 30.01
CA SER A 223 94.57 -26.24 29.95
C SER A 223 95.34 -26.22 31.28
N TYR A 224 94.69 -26.52 32.42
CA TYR A 224 95.34 -26.60 33.74
C TYR A 224 95.72 -28.03 34.15
N GLY A 225 95.11 -29.06 33.55
CA GLY A 225 95.40 -30.48 33.85
C GLY A 225 96.74 -31.01 33.29
N THR A 226 97.43 -30.25 32.44
CA THR A 226 98.66 -30.72 31.76
C THR A 226 99.95 -30.48 32.55
N PHE A 227 99.89 -29.97 33.79
CA PHE A 227 101.08 -29.64 34.60
C PHE A 227 101.21 -30.42 35.93
N GLY A 228 100.49 -31.53 36.10
CA GLY A 228 100.41 -32.21 37.40
C GLY A 228 100.54 -33.72 37.37
N SER A 229 101.50 -34.29 36.64
CA SER A 229 101.99 -35.66 36.92
C SER A 229 103.36 -35.91 36.27
N ASN A 230 104.39 -35.23 36.77
CA ASN A 230 105.78 -35.67 36.73
C ASN A 230 106.36 -35.44 38.14
N MET A 231 107.23 -36.35 38.61
CA MET A 231 107.84 -36.49 39.94
C MET A 231 107.05 -37.43 40.88
N VAL A 232 107.55 -38.56 41.43
CA VAL A 232 108.91 -38.98 41.80
C VAL A 232 109.01 -40.53 41.76
N ASP A 233 110.17 -41.01 41.28
CA ASP A 233 110.83 -42.34 41.36
C ASP A 233 110.07 -43.64 41.05
#